data_AF-A0A2Z4LW93-F1
#
_entry.id   AF-A0A2Z4LW93-F1
#
_cell.length_a   1.000
_cell.length_b   1.000
_cell.length_c   1.000
_cell.angle_alpha   90.00
_cell.angle_beta   90.00
_cell.angle_gamma   90.00
#
_symmetry.space_group_name_H-M   'P 1'
#
loop_
_entity.id
_entity.type
_entity.pdbx_description
1 polymer ?
#
loop_
_entity_poly.entity_id
_entity_poly.type
_entity_poly.pdbx_seq_one_letter_code
_entity_poly.pdbx_strand_id
1 'polypeptide(L)'
;MKFFQNLLIFLFCTVAIFSSKAQTDTIQPQKWYTYLGMERLMSISEHDDKFILDLVSNDTLLTNSEAAADTIHIIKKLDENHFIIQKSSRSNYGLLKRTKFAGDEMISVGTYAEGETLESVEKKYNEGMLPSWKSLEERYFYSKYKIEKLKNAPGLDQITRKDLLTSLQWRKPLGEKLKMYLEDSNGERTYRVHRFVKDFRNRKFIELGYNPYLDIPYNFEKQFEGDEEVQRLLTEEISFD
;
A
#
# COMPACT_ATOMS: atom_id res chain seq x y z
N MET A 1 -14.27 -11.69 74.61
CA MET A 1 -13.26 -10.98 73.79
C MET A 1 -12.72 -11.83 72.63
N LYS A 2 -13.57 -12.41 71.76
CA LYS A 2 -13.15 -13.11 70.52
C LYS A 2 -14.22 -13.04 69.42
N PHE A 3 -14.84 -11.87 69.22
CA PHE A 3 -15.86 -11.72 68.16
C PHE A 3 -15.70 -10.46 67.29
N PHE A 4 -14.77 -9.56 67.62
CA PHE A 4 -14.58 -8.30 66.89
C PHE A 4 -13.40 -8.30 65.90
N GLN A 5 -12.62 -9.39 65.81
CA GLN A 5 -11.45 -9.45 64.91
C GLN A 5 -11.74 -10.03 63.52
N ASN A 6 -12.87 -10.73 63.33
CA ASN A 6 -13.20 -11.35 62.04
C ASN A 6 -14.09 -10.49 61.13
N LEU A 7 -14.61 -9.36 61.61
CA LEU A 7 -15.44 -8.47 60.79
C LEU A 7 -14.63 -7.43 60.00
N LEU A 8 -13.39 -7.15 60.40
CA LEU A 8 -12.55 -6.15 59.73
C LEU A 8 -11.80 -6.69 58.50
N ILE A 9 -11.66 -8.01 58.38
CA ILE A 9 -10.96 -8.64 57.25
C ILE A 9 -11.88 -8.77 56.03
N PHE A 10 -13.21 -8.81 56.22
CA PHE A 10 -14.16 -8.87 55.10
C PHE A 10 -14.45 -7.51 54.44
N LEU A 11 -14.10 -6.39 55.09
CA LEU A 11 -14.29 -5.05 54.54
C LEU A 11 -13.12 -4.56 53.67
N PHE A 12 -11.96 -5.22 53.73
CA PHE A 12 -10.80 -4.91 52.88
C PHE A 12 -10.69 -5.75 51.61
N CYS A 13 -11.48 -6.83 51.48
CA CYS A 13 -11.53 -7.66 50.26
C CYS A 13 -12.58 -7.21 49.22
N THR A 14 -13.45 -6.25 49.55
CA THR A 14 -14.50 -5.78 48.63
C THR A 14 -14.18 -4.47 47.91
N VAL A 15 -13.06 -3.81 48.22
CA VAL A 15 -12.62 -2.57 47.53
C VAL A 15 -11.49 -2.83 46.52
N ALA A 16 -10.97 -4.05 46.42
CA ALA A 16 -9.91 -4.42 45.48
C ALA A 16 -10.43 -4.94 44.11
N ILE A 17 -11.73 -4.89 43.84
CA ILE A 17 -12.35 -5.50 42.64
C ILE A 17 -12.77 -4.48 41.57
N PHE A 18 -12.74 -3.17 41.82
CA PHE A 18 -13.16 -2.14 40.84
C PHE A 18 -12.11 -1.08 40.54
N SER A 19 -10.86 -1.51 40.33
CA SER A 19 -9.89 -0.69 39.58
C SER A 19 -9.05 -1.56 38.65
N SER A 20 -9.69 -2.45 37.90
CA SER A 20 -9.26 -2.59 36.51
C SER A 20 -9.64 -1.28 35.84
N LYS A 21 -8.75 -0.28 35.90
CA LYS A 21 -8.74 0.75 34.87
C LYS A 21 -8.83 -0.05 33.58
N ALA A 22 -9.93 0.12 32.86
CA ALA A 22 -9.96 -0.20 31.45
C ALA A 22 -8.80 0.61 30.88
N GLN A 23 -7.63 -0.02 30.82
CA GLN A 23 -6.57 0.37 29.95
C GLN A 23 -7.21 0.10 28.61
N THR A 24 -7.92 1.11 28.09
CA THR A 24 -8.22 1.20 26.69
C THR A 24 -6.87 1.06 26.05
N ASP A 25 -6.53 -0.16 25.64
CA ASP A 25 -5.49 -0.42 24.69
C ASP A 25 -5.87 0.44 23.50
N THR A 26 -5.34 1.66 23.48
CA THR A 26 -5.38 2.50 22.30
C THR A 26 -4.52 1.74 21.31
N ILE A 27 -5.17 0.88 20.54
CA ILE A 27 -4.57 0.14 19.44
C ILE A 27 -3.93 1.23 18.57
N GLN A 28 -2.61 1.30 18.61
CA GLN A 28 -1.89 2.25 17.80
C GLN A 28 -2.25 1.96 16.33
N PRO A 29 -2.64 2.98 15.55
CA PRO A 29 -3.07 2.78 14.18
C PRO A 29 -1.95 2.09 13.40
N GLN A 30 -2.32 1.07 12.62
CA GLN A 30 -1.35 0.33 11.83
C GLN A 30 -0.81 1.25 10.73
N LYS A 31 0.51 1.47 10.72
CA LYS A 31 1.18 2.37 9.78
C LYS A 31 1.97 1.59 8.74
N TRP A 32 1.74 1.92 7.47
CA TRP A 32 2.37 1.30 6.30
C TRP A 32 3.09 2.36 5.47
N TYR A 33 4.09 1.96 4.69
CA TYR A 33 5.02 2.88 4.05
C TYR A 33 5.27 2.52 2.58
N THR A 34 5.49 3.51 1.73
CA THR A 34 5.84 3.31 0.33
C THR A 34 6.84 4.36 -0.13
N TYR A 35 7.68 4.01 -1.09
CA TYR A 35 8.63 4.94 -1.69
C TYR A 35 7.95 5.76 -2.79
N LEU A 36 8.02 7.09 -2.68
CA LEU A 36 7.65 8.03 -3.75
C LEU A 36 8.82 8.33 -4.69
N GLY A 37 10.03 7.90 -4.35
CA GLY A 37 11.29 8.13 -5.05
C GLY A 37 12.47 7.56 -4.27
N MET A 38 13.70 7.95 -4.62
CA MET A 38 14.95 7.40 -4.05
C MET A 38 15.03 7.51 -2.51
N GLU A 39 14.46 8.57 -1.91
CA GLU A 39 14.57 8.79 -0.45
C GLU A 39 13.28 9.28 0.21
N ARG A 40 12.23 9.48 -0.59
CA ARG A 40 10.95 10.00 -0.08
C ARG A 40 10.03 8.86 0.25
N LEU A 41 9.68 8.76 1.53
CA LEU A 41 8.66 7.85 1.99
C LEU A 41 7.32 8.58 2.13
N MET A 42 6.26 7.86 1.85
CA MET A 42 4.91 8.22 2.22
C MET A 42 4.37 7.11 3.08
N SER A 43 3.55 7.46 4.06
CA SER A 43 2.87 6.49 4.89
C SER A 43 1.37 6.58 4.74
N ILE A 44 0.71 5.45 4.99
CA ILE A 44 -0.73 5.39 5.24
C ILE A 44 -0.94 4.80 6.64
N SER A 45 -1.68 5.51 7.48
CA SER A 45 -2.09 5.06 8.81
C SER A 45 -3.56 4.67 8.76
N GLU A 46 -3.88 3.45 9.18
CA GLU A 46 -5.25 2.93 9.21
C GLU A 46 -5.85 3.10 10.61
N HIS A 47 -6.99 3.81 10.67
CA HIS A 47 -7.81 4.00 11.87
C HIS A 47 -9.18 3.36 11.64
N ASP A 48 -9.99 3.28 12.71
CA ASP A 48 -11.32 2.69 12.62
C ASP A 48 -12.27 3.41 11.66
N ASP A 49 -12.11 4.73 11.52
CA ASP A 49 -13.00 5.63 10.78
C ASP A 49 -12.33 6.33 9.59
N LYS A 50 -11.02 6.14 9.36
CA LYS A 50 -10.28 6.85 8.31
C LYS A 50 -8.95 6.20 7.96
N PHE A 51 -8.42 6.58 6.80
CA PHE A 51 -7.02 6.44 6.44
C PHE A 51 -6.37 7.82 6.37
N ILE A 52 -5.15 7.94 6.91
CA ILE A 52 -4.37 9.18 6.88
C ILE A 52 -3.13 8.95 6.01
N LEU A 53 -2.96 9.75 4.96
CA LEU A 53 -1.77 9.73 4.11
C LEU A 53 -0.83 10.88 4.48
N ASP A 54 0.39 10.52 4.87
CA ASP A 54 1.42 11.48 5.28
C ASP A 54 2.69 11.32 4.45
N LEU A 55 3.34 12.43 4.14
CA LEU A 55 4.73 12.41 3.69
C LEU A 55 5.64 12.20 4.89
N VAL A 56 6.54 11.21 4.81
CA VAL A 56 7.53 10.94 5.85
C VAL A 56 8.81 11.67 5.46
N SER A 57 9.10 12.77 6.17
CA SER A 57 10.35 13.50 6.04
C SER A 57 11.45 12.83 6.88
N ASN A 58 12.62 12.58 6.27
CA ASN A 58 13.86 12.31 7.02
C ASN A 58 14.67 13.59 7.28
N ASP A 59 14.30 14.72 6.65
CA ASP A 59 15.00 15.99 6.75
C ASP A 59 14.38 16.88 7.83
N THR A 60 15.22 17.34 8.76
CA THR A 60 14.95 18.47 9.67
C THR A 60 14.68 19.79 8.95
N LEU A 61 14.89 19.85 7.62
CA LEU A 61 14.74 21.05 6.79
C LEU A 61 13.34 21.24 6.20
N LEU A 62 12.43 20.26 6.34
CA LEU A 62 11.00 20.44 6.07
C LEU A 62 10.26 20.89 7.33
N THR A 63 10.77 21.93 7.99
CA THR A 63 10.14 22.50 9.20
C THR A 63 9.08 23.55 8.88
N ASN A 64 8.79 23.86 7.61
CA ASN A 64 7.89 24.98 7.26
C ASN A 64 6.91 24.74 6.09
N SER A 65 6.67 23.51 5.65
CA SER A 65 5.38 23.23 5.01
C SER A 65 4.64 22.22 5.85
N GLU A 66 3.48 22.63 6.38
CA GLU A 66 2.44 21.69 6.75
C GLU A 66 2.13 20.88 5.49
N ALA A 67 2.83 19.77 5.28
CA ALA A 67 2.42 18.79 4.29
C ALA A 67 1.08 18.26 4.79
N ALA A 68 -0.01 18.90 4.36
CA ALA A 68 -1.34 18.60 4.80
C ALA A 68 -1.60 17.11 4.58
N ALA A 69 -1.74 16.38 5.68
CA ALA A 69 -2.11 14.97 5.66
C ALA A 69 -3.41 14.82 4.86
N ASP A 70 -3.41 14.02 3.80
CA ASP A 70 -4.64 13.77 3.05
C ASP A 70 -5.46 12.73 3.83
N THR A 71 -6.65 13.12 4.27
CA THR A 71 -7.53 12.27 5.07
C THR A 71 -8.63 11.67 4.19
N ILE A 72 -8.71 10.35 4.21
CA ILE A 72 -9.74 9.55 3.56
C ILE A 72 -10.67 9.01 4.64
N HIS A 73 -11.88 9.57 4.74
CA HIS A 73 -12.87 9.14 5.72
C HIS A 73 -13.55 7.85 5.28
N ILE A 74 -13.72 6.90 6.19
CA ILE A 74 -14.50 5.68 6.00
C ILE A 74 -15.95 6.00 6.37
N ILE A 75 -16.82 6.04 5.36
CA ILE A 75 -18.25 6.28 5.54
C ILE A 75 -18.96 4.97 5.89
N LYS A 76 -18.54 3.86 5.28
CA LYS A 76 -19.11 2.52 5.54
C LYS A 76 -18.05 1.44 5.34
N LYS A 77 -17.96 0.50 6.29
CA LYS A 77 -17.22 -0.76 6.12
C LYS A 77 -18.17 -1.77 5.47
N LEU A 78 -17.81 -2.30 4.30
CA LEU A 78 -18.61 -3.31 3.59
C LEU A 78 -18.18 -4.71 3.98
N ASP A 79 -16.87 -4.94 4.04
CA ASP A 79 -16.25 -6.16 4.57
C ASP A 79 -14.85 -5.85 5.14
N GLU A 80 -14.04 -6.87 5.43
CA GLU A 80 -12.68 -6.72 5.99
C GLU A 80 -11.69 -5.95 5.09
N ASN A 81 -11.97 -5.89 3.79
CA ASN A 81 -11.09 -5.37 2.76
C ASN A 81 -11.74 -4.23 1.94
N HIS A 82 -13.05 -4.02 2.01
CA HIS A 82 -13.77 -3.03 1.21
C HIS A 82 -14.47 -1.96 2.05
N PHE A 83 -14.29 -0.72 1.64
CA PHE A 83 -14.73 0.47 2.35
C PHE A 83 -15.37 1.44 1.36
N ILE A 84 -16.52 2.01 1.71
CA ILE A 84 -16.99 3.23 1.07
C ILE A 84 -16.35 4.40 1.79
N ILE A 85 -15.62 5.21 1.01
CA ILE A 85 -14.80 6.31 1.50
C ILE A 85 -15.23 7.64 0.90
N GLN A 86 -14.85 8.73 1.56
CA GLN A 86 -14.90 10.08 1.00
C GLN A 86 -13.57 10.77 1.27
N LYS A 87 -12.98 11.37 0.23
CA LYS A 87 -11.74 12.16 0.39
C LYS A 87 -12.11 13.59 0.75
N SER A 88 -11.38 14.18 1.69
CA SER A 88 -11.63 15.58 2.11
C SER A 88 -11.60 16.58 0.94
N SER A 89 -10.83 16.27 -0.11
CA SER A 89 -10.67 17.09 -1.31
C SER A 89 -11.69 16.82 -2.43
N ARG A 90 -12.64 15.89 -2.26
CA ARG A 90 -13.60 15.51 -3.31
C ARG A 90 -15.01 15.31 -2.76
N SER A 91 -16.01 15.73 -3.52
CA SER A 91 -17.43 15.53 -3.17
C SER A 91 -17.88 14.08 -3.30
N ASN A 92 -17.32 13.32 -4.25
CA ASN A 92 -17.77 11.98 -4.60
C ASN A 92 -17.34 10.92 -3.57
N TYR A 93 -18.16 9.88 -3.45
CA TYR A 93 -17.83 8.66 -2.71
C TYR A 93 -16.98 7.74 -3.57
N GLY A 94 -16.06 7.00 -2.93
CA GLY A 94 -15.22 5.99 -3.56
C GLY A 94 -15.38 4.63 -2.91
N LEU A 95 -15.26 3.55 -3.70
CA LEU A 95 -15.08 2.20 -3.20
C LEU A 95 -13.58 1.91 -3.10
N LEU A 96 -13.05 1.90 -1.88
CA LEU A 96 -11.66 1.55 -1.60
C LEU A 96 -11.56 0.05 -1.30
N LYS A 97 -10.55 -0.60 -1.86
CA LYS A 97 -10.15 -1.96 -1.47
C LYS A 97 -8.75 -1.94 -0.89
N ARG A 98 -8.58 -2.59 0.25
CA ARG A 98 -7.33 -2.85 0.95
C ARG A 98 -7.08 -4.36 0.97
N THR A 99 -5.98 -4.81 0.38
CA THR A 99 -5.62 -6.25 0.37
C THR A 99 -4.33 -6.45 1.15
N LYS A 100 -4.32 -7.40 2.10
CA LYS A 100 -3.11 -7.80 2.84
C LYS A 100 -2.39 -8.94 2.12
N PHE A 101 -1.06 -8.91 2.12
CA PHE A 101 -0.19 -9.90 1.48
C PHE A 101 0.93 -10.34 2.43
N ALA A 102 1.49 -11.53 2.17
CA ALA A 102 2.73 -12.02 2.78
C ALA A 102 2.81 -11.86 4.31
N GLY A 103 1.81 -12.38 5.04
CA GLY A 103 1.83 -12.38 6.51
C GLY A 103 1.88 -10.97 7.14
N ASP A 104 1.17 -10.00 6.55
CA ASP A 104 1.13 -8.60 6.98
C ASP A 104 2.43 -7.80 6.78
N GLU A 105 3.28 -8.22 5.82
CA GLU A 105 4.44 -7.41 5.40
C GLU A 105 4.09 -6.36 4.34
N MET A 106 2.98 -6.54 3.62
CA MET A 106 2.58 -5.66 2.53
C MET A 106 1.05 -5.53 2.45
N ILE A 107 0.58 -4.34 2.10
CA ILE A 107 -0.79 -4.10 1.67
C ILE A 107 -0.84 -3.46 0.29
N SER A 108 -1.93 -3.67 -0.43
CA SER A 108 -2.32 -2.82 -1.55
C SER A 108 -3.56 -2.02 -1.20
N VAL A 109 -3.59 -0.76 -1.63
CA VAL A 109 -4.71 0.16 -1.41
C VAL A 109 -5.03 0.86 -2.72
N GLY A 110 -6.29 0.84 -3.14
CA GLY A 110 -6.76 1.53 -4.34
C GLY A 110 -8.24 1.90 -4.26
N THR A 111 -8.65 2.90 -5.04
CA THR A 111 -10.07 3.24 -5.24
C THR A 111 -10.50 2.65 -6.58
N TYR A 112 -11.52 1.79 -6.58
CA TYR A 112 -11.88 0.96 -7.73
C TYR A 112 -13.14 1.44 -8.43
N ALA A 113 -14.04 2.10 -7.70
CA ALA A 113 -15.21 2.77 -8.26
C ALA A 113 -15.45 4.10 -7.55
N GLU A 114 -16.11 5.04 -8.22
CA GLU A 114 -16.58 6.30 -7.65
C GLU A 114 -18.08 6.48 -7.97
N GLY A 115 -18.78 7.27 -7.16
CA GLY A 115 -20.19 7.59 -7.33
C GLY A 115 -20.58 8.86 -6.58
N GLU A 116 -21.65 9.52 -7.03
CA GLU A 116 -22.16 10.75 -6.41
C GLU A 116 -22.88 10.48 -5.08
N THR A 117 -23.44 9.27 -4.91
CA THR A 117 -24.15 8.86 -3.69
C THR A 117 -23.59 7.57 -3.11
N LEU A 118 -23.85 7.36 -1.82
CA LEU A 118 -23.47 6.14 -1.10
C LEU A 118 -24.09 4.89 -1.75
N GLU A 119 -25.37 4.96 -2.10
CA GLU A 119 -26.16 3.86 -2.67
C GLU A 119 -25.61 3.45 -4.04
N SER A 120 -25.16 4.42 -4.85
CA SER A 120 -24.55 4.17 -6.15
C SER A 120 -23.26 3.35 -6.01
N VAL A 121 -22.41 3.68 -5.03
CA VAL A 121 -21.16 2.97 -4.77
C VAL A 121 -21.42 1.58 -4.19
N GLU A 122 -22.36 1.46 -3.27
CA GLU A 122 -22.76 0.18 -2.67
C GLU A 122 -23.33 -0.79 -3.72
N LYS A 123 -24.15 -0.29 -4.65
CA LYS A 123 -24.64 -1.09 -5.77
C LYS A 123 -23.50 -1.66 -6.62
N LYS A 124 -22.50 -0.83 -6.98
CA LYS A 124 -21.33 -1.28 -7.76
C LYS A 124 -20.53 -2.37 -7.06
N TYR A 125 -20.42 -2.31 -5.73
CA TYR A 125 -19.79 -3.38 -4.94
C TYR A 125 -20.57 -4.68 -5.03
N ASN A 126 -21.89 -4.64 -4.81
CA ASN A 126 -22.75 -5.83 -4.84
C ASN A 126 -22.84 -6.49 -6.22
N GLU A 127 -22.75 -5.70 -7.28
CA GLU A 127 -22.80 -6.19 -8.66
C GLU A 127 -21.45 -6.74 -9.16
N GLY A 128 -20.36 -6.58 -8.41
CA GLY A 128 -19.03 -7.11 -8.77
C GLY A 128 -18.42 -6.52 -10.05
N MET A 129 -18.93 -5.37 -10.52
CA MET A 129 -18.57 -4.78 -11.82
C MET A 129 -17.25 -4.00 -11.79
N LEU A 130 -16.12 -4.69 -11.54
CA LEU A 130 -14.81 -4.03 -11.58
C LEU A 130 -13.92 -4.62 -12.68
N PRO A 131 -13.49 -3.80 -13.65
CA PRO A 131 -12.52 -4.21 -14.65
C PRO A 131 -11.20 -4.68 -14.00
N SER A 132 -10.61 -5.77 -14.50
CA SER A 132 -9.36 -6.32 -13.98
C SER A 132 -8.19 -5.32 -14.00
N TRP A 133 -8.21 -4.37 -14.95
CA TRP A 133 -7.20 -3.32 -15.07
C TRP A 133 -7.19 -2.35 -13.89
N LYS A 134 -8.28 -2.23 -13.10
CA LYS A 134 -8.31 -1.35 -11.91
C LYS A 134 -7.24 -1.67 -10.87
N SER A 135 -6.77 -2.91 -10.85
CA SER A 135 -5.63 -3.31 -10.01
C SER A 135 -4.32 -2.56 -10.34
N LEU A 136 -4.21 -1.93 -11.52
CA LEU A 136 -3.08 -1.06 -11.87
C LEU A 136 -3.09 0.27 -11.11
N GLU A 137 -4.25 0.71 -10.60
CA GLU A 137 -4.37 1.95 -9.83
C GLU A 137 -4.04 1.76 -8.34
N GLU A 138 -3.82 0.51 -7.90
CA GLU A 138 -3.41 0.19 -6.54
C GLU A 138 -2.01 0.73 -6.23
N ARG A 139 -1.84 1.25 -5.01
CA ARG A 139 -0.54 1.52 -4.41
C ARG A 139 -0.19 0.45 -3.41
N TYR A 140 1.04 -0.02 -3.44
CA TYR A 140 1.58 -0.98 -2.50
C TYR A 140 2.29 -0.24 -1.37
N PHE A 141 1.97 -0.63 -0.14
CA PHE A 141 2.62 -0.16 1.08
C PHE A 141 3.17 -1.35 1.86
N TYR A 142 4.24 -1.12 2.59
CA TYR A 142 5.06 -2.10 3.25
C TYR A 142 5.08 -1.82 4.75
N SER A 143 5.19 -2.88 5.55
CA SER A 143 5.38 -2.74 6.99
C SER A 143 6.72 -2.04 7.28
N LYS A 144 6.86 -1.45 8.47
CA LYS A 144 8.14 -0.88 8.91
C LYS A 144 9.28 -1.91 8.80
N TYR A 145 9.02 -3.14 9.20
CA TYR A 145 9.97 -4.24 9.10
C TYR A 145 10.43 -4.48 7.65
N LYS A 146 9.49 -4.54 6.70
CA LYS A 146 9.81 -4.72 5.28
C LYS A 146 10.61 -3.55 4.70
N ILE A 147 10.32 -2.30 5.10
CA ILE A 147 11.12 -1.13 4.72
C ILE A 147 12.55 -1.23 5.25
N GLU A 148 12.75 -1.58 6.52
CA GLU A 148 14.10 -1.73 7.08
C GLU A 148 14.88 -2.86 6.40
N LYS A 149 14.19 -3.95 6.04
CA LYS A 149 14.79 -5.01 5.22
C LYS A 149 15.19 -4.50 3.83
N LEU A 150 14.34 -3.69 3.18
CA LEU A 150 14.61 -3.14 1.85
C LEU A 150 15.77 -2.14 1.84
N LYS A 151 15.95 -1.35 2.91
CA LYS A 151 17.12 -0.45 3.02
C LYS A 151 18.45 -1.18 2.93
N ASN A 152 18.49 -2.43 3.40
CA ASN A 152 19.68 -3.28 3.41
C ASN A 152 19.70 -4.32 2.28
N ALA A 153 18.71 -4.28 1.38
CA ALA A 153 18.62 -5.20 0.27
C ALA A 153 19.58 -4.80 -0.88
N PRO A 154 20.05 -5.77 -1.69
CA PRO A 154 20.87 -5.47 -2.86
C PRO A 154 20.15 -4.52 -3.84
N GLY A 155 20.91 -3.62 -4.45
CA GLY A 155 20.43 -2.81 -5.57
C GLY A 155 20.29 -3.62 -6.86
N LEU A 156 19.77 -2.99 -7.90
CA LEU A 156 19.62 -3.62 -9.23
C LEU A 156 20.97 -3.87 -9.93
N ASP A 157 22.06 -3.23 -9.50
CA ASP A 157 23.43 -3.53 -9.94
C ASP A 157 23.87 -4.95 -9.59
N GLN A 158 23.27 -5.54 -8.54
CA GLN A 158 23.56 -6.89 -8.08
C GLN A 158 22.53 -7.91 -8.56
N ILE A 159 21.62 -7.54 -9.46
CA ILE A 159 20.60 -8.46 -9.95
C ILE A 159 21.22 -9.59 -10.76
N THR A 160 20.81 -10.83 -10.48
CA THR A 160 21.24 -11.98 -11.28
C THR A 160 20.48 -12.06 -12.60
N ARG A 161 21.09 -12.67 -13.62
CA ARG A 161 20.41 -12.99 -14.89
C ARG A 161 19.07 -13.70 -14.66
N LYS A 162 19.06 -14.71 -13.79
CA LYS A 162 17.87 -15.51 -13.47
C LYS A 162 16.76 -14.65 -12.88
N ASP A 163 17.10 -13.78 -11.93
CA ASP A 163 16.12 -12.92 -11.28
C ASP A 163 15.63 -11.82 -12.21
N LEU A 164 16.49 -11.30 -13.09
CA LEU A 164 16.08 -10.37 -14.13
C LEU A 164 15.07 -11.03 -15.08
N LEU A 165 15.35 -12.22 -15.61
CA LEU A 165 14.40 -12.95 -16.46
C LEU A 165 13.08 -13.23 -15.74
N THR A 166 13.15 -13.66 -14.48
CA THR A 166 11.96 -13.88 -13.64
C THR A 166 11.17 -12.58 -13.48
N SER A 167 11.87 -11.47 -13.24
CA SER A 167 11.30 -10.14 -13.16
C SER A 167 10.79 -9.61 -14.50
N LEU A 168 10.93 -10.30 -15.63
CA LEU A 168 10.43 -9.84 -16.93
C LEU A 168 9.21 -10.67 -17.39
N GLN A 169 8.93 -11.80 -16.73
CA GLN A 169 7.78 -12.66 -17.04
C GLN A 169 6.42 -11.99 -16.81
N TRP A 170 6.36 -10.84 -16.12
CA TRP A 170 5.12 -10.11 -15.91
C TRP A 170 4.62 -9.32 -17.12
N ARG A 171 5.43 -9.15 -18.16
CA ARG A 171 5.10 -8.29 -19.30
C ARG A 171 3.79 -8.67 -19.98
N LYS A 172 3.59 -9.96 -20.24
CA LYS A 172 2.35 -10.47 -20.85
C LYS A 172 1.09 -10.18 -20.01
N PRO A 173 1.00 -10.62 -18.73
CA PRO A 173 -0.18 -10.31 -17.92
C PRO A 173 -0.36 -8.82 -17.61
N LEU A 174 0.71 -8.00 -17.70
CA LEU A 174 0.57 -6.54 -17.62
C LEU A 174 0.00 -5.96 -18.92
N GLY A 175 0.47 -6.42 -20.09
CA GLY A 175 0.02 -5.96 -21.40
C GLY A 175 -1.49 -6.07 -21.57
N GLU A 176 -2.08 -7.21 -21.18
CA GLU A 176 -3.53 -7.44 -21.21
C GLU A 176 -4.29 -6.38 -20.38
N LYS A 177 -3.81 -6.06 -19.17
CA LYS A 177 -4.43 -5.04 -18.32
C LYS A 177 -4.26 -3.63 -18.87
N LEU A 178 -3.10 -3.33 -19.46
CA LEU A 178 -2.83 -2.03 -20.08
C LEU A 178 -3.71 -1.80 -21.30
N LYS A 179 -3.94 -2.83 -22.12
CA LYS A 179 -4.88 -2.79 -23.24
C LYS A 179 -6.28 -2.45 -22.78
N MET A 180 -6.82 -3.21 -21.82
CA MET A 180 -8.15 -2.94 -21.26
C MET A 180 -8.28 -1.53 -20.66
N TYR A 181 -7.21 -1.01 -20.04
CA TYR A 181 -7.19 0.36 -19.53
C TYR A 181 -7.22 1.41 -20.64
N LEU A 182 -6.48 1.20 -21.73
CA LEU A 182 -6.44 2.13 -22.86
C LEU A 182 -7.78 2.14 -23.62
N GLU A 183 -8.41 0.98 -23.76
CA GLU A 183 -9.76 0.83 -24.32
C GLU A 183 -10.80 1.55 -23.46
N ASP A 184 -10.80 1.33 -22.13
CA ASP A 184 -11.74 1.98 -21.20
C ASP A 184 -11.56 3.51 -21.14
N SER A 185 -10.32 3.99 -21.24
CA SER A 185 -10.00 5.42 -21.18
C SER A 185 -10.05 6.12 -22.53
N ASN A 186 -10.42 5.44 -23.62
CA ASN A 186 -10.33 5.95 -25.00
C ASN A 186 -8.95 6.59 -25.32
N GLY A 187 -7.88 6.09 -24.70
CA GLY A 187 -6.53 6.63 -24.85
C GLY A 187 -6.24 7.99 -24.18
N GLU A 188 -7.18 8.63 -23.47
CA GLU A 188 -6.99 9.99 -22.92
C GLU A 188 -5.97 10.07 -21.76
N ARG A 189 -5.58 8.92 -21.19
CA ARG A 189 -4.74 8.85 -19.98
C ARG A 189 -3.52 7.95 -20.16
N THR A 190 -2.95 7.95 -21.36
CA THR A 190 -1.73 7.21 -21.74
C THR A 190 -0.53 7.54 -20.86
N TYR A 191 -0.41 8.78 -20.36
CA TYR A 191 0.67 9.17 -19.45
C TYR A 191 0.74 8.30 -18.16
N ARG A 192 -0.37 7.68 -17.74
CA ARG A 192 -0.39 6.78 -16.57
C ARG A 192 0.22 5.41 -16.86
N VAL A 193 0.31 5.00 -18.13
CA VAL A 193 0.89 3.71 -18.53
C VAL A 193 2.33 3.58 -18.03
N HIS A 194 3.14 4.63 -18.21
CA HIS A 194 4.50 4.65 -17.69
C HIS A 194 4.56 4.42 -16.18
N ARG A 195 3.62 5.01 -15.43
CA ARG A 195 3.52 4.79 -13.97
C ARG A 195 3.17 3.34 -13.66
N PHE A 196 2.16 2.78 -14.32
CA PHE A 196 1.74 1.39 -14.11
C PHE A 196 2.87 0.39 -14.39
N VAL A 197 3.59 0.58 -15.49
CA VAL A 197 4.75 -0.26 -15.84
C VAL A 197 5.85 -0.15 -14.76
N LYS A 198 6.20 1.09 -14.36
CA LYS A 198 7.22 1.32 -13.35
C LYS A 198 6.84 0.72 -11.99
N ASP A 199 5.62 0.96 -11.53
CA ASP A 199 5.14 0.48 -10.23
C ASP A 199 5.10 -1.06 -10.21
N PHE A 200 4.62 -1.69 -11.29
CA PHE A 200 4.58 -3.15 -11.39
C PHE A 200 5.99 -3.75 -11.39
N ARG A 201 6.90 -3.18 -12.19
CA ARG A 201 8.31 -3.61 -12.25
C ARG A 201 8.97 -3.51 -10.86
N ASN A 202 8.83 -2.37 -10.20
CA ASN A 202 9.42 -2.15 -8.89
C ASN A 202 8.88 -3.14 -7.84
N ARG A 203 7.56 -3.42 -7.86
CA ARG A 203 6.97 -4.45 -6.99
C ARG A 203 7.62 -5.81 -7.21
N LYS A 204 7.85 -6.20 -8.46
CA LYS A 204 8.50 -7.48 -8.79
C LYS A 204 9.94 -7.58 -8.31
N PHE A 205 10.72 -6.50 -8.39
CA PHE A 205 12.06 -6.49 -7.79
C PHE A 205 12.03 -6.61 -6.27
N ILE A 206 11.08 -5.94 -5.61
CA ILE A 206 10.88 -6.03 -4.14
C ILE A 206 10.46 -7.44 -3.69
N GLU A 207 9.60 -8.10 -4.48
CA GLU A 207 9.21 -9.51 -4.27
C GLU A 207 10.43 -10.45 -4.39
N LEU A 208 11.36 -10.15 -5.31
CA LEU A 208 12.61 -10.88 -5.49
C LEU A 208 13.71 -10.53 -4.47
N GLY A 209 13.47 -9.56 -3.58
CA GLY A 209 14.39 -9.18 -2.52
C GLY A 209 15.40 -8.10 -2.90
N TYR A 210 15.17 -7.36 -3.99
CA TYR A 210 15.98 -6.22 -4.42
C TYR A 210 15.34 -4.89 -4.02
N ASN A 211 16.16 -3.86 -3.86
CA ASN A 211 15.71 -2.48 -3.66
C ASN A 211 15.80 -1.68 -4.97
N PRO A 212 14.68 -1.46 -5.69
CA PRO A 212 14.66 -0.70 -6.94
C PRO A 212 14.75 0.82 -6.74
N TYR A 213 14.85 1.29 -5.48
CA TYR A 213 14.96 2.70 -5.13
C TYR A 213 16.36 3.09 -4.66
N LEU A 214 17.27 2.13 -4.52
CA LEU A 214 18.68 2.40 -4.22
C LEU A 214 19.30 3.16 -5.39
N ASP A 215 20.06 4.21 -5.11
CA ASP A 215 20.78 4.94 -6.15
C ASP A 215 21.95 4.10 -6.63
N ILE A 216 21.98 3.85 -7.94
CA ILE A 216 22.98 3.00 -8.56
C ILE A 216 23.81 3.90 -9.48
N PRO A 217 25.13 4.00 -9.26
CA PRO A 217 26.00 4.90 -10.02
C PRO A 217 26.18 4.50 -11.49
N TYR A 218 25.57 3.40 -11.93
CA TYR A 218 25.74 2.78 -13.23
C TYR A 218 24.41 2.25 -13.78
N ASN A 219 24.25 2.26 -15.11
CA ASN A 219 23.11 1.67 -15.78
C ASN A 219 23.15 0.14 -15.63
N PHE A 220 22.37 -0.42 -14.70
CA PHE A 220 22.50 -1.82 -14.30
C PHE A 220 22.33 -2.79 -15.48
N GLU A 221 21.54 -2.41 -16.49
CA GLU A 221 21.29 -3.16 -17.72
C GLU A 221 22.57 -3.48 -18.49
N LYS A 222 23.62 -2.64 -18.34
CA LYS A 222 24.87 -2.84 -19.07
C LYS A 222 25.63 -4.09 -18.66
N GLN A 223 25.42 -4.62 -17.45
CA GLN A 223 26.03 -5.89 -17.04
C GLN A 223 25.53 -7.07 -17.89
N PHE A 224 24.46 -6.88 -18.67
CA PHE A 224 23.87 -7.86 -19.57
C PHE A 224 24.08 -7.53 -21.05
N GLU A 225 24.97 -6.60 -21.43
CA GLU A 225 25.15 -6.18 -22.84
C GLU A 225 25.47 -7.34 -23.82
N GLY A 226 26.11 -8.41 -23.33
CA GLY A 226 26.41 -9.61 -24.13
C GLY A 226 25.34 -10.70 -24.11
N ASP A 227 24.20 -10.49 -23.44
CA ASP A 227 23.13 -11.47 -23.30
C ASP A 227 21.96 -11.09 -24.21
N GLU A 228 21.94 -11.66 -25.42
CA GLU A 228 20.95 -11.33 -26.46
C GLU A 228 19.50 -11.53 -25.97
N GLU A 229 19.23 -12.57 -25.17
CA GLU A 229 17.90 -12.83 -24.64
C GLU A 229 17.47 -11.74 -23.67
N VAL A 230 18.36 -11.39 -22.73
CA VAL A 230 18.09 -10.35 -21.74
C VAL A 230 17.98 -8.97 -22.40
N GLN A 231 18.86 -8.63 -23.34
CA GLN A 231 18.81 -7.36 -24.05
C GLN A 231 17.54 -7.24 -24.89
N ARG A 232 17.17 -8.30 -25.62
CA ARG A 232 15.91 -8.34 -26.34
C ARG A 232 14.75 -8.08 -25.39
N LEU A 233 14.68 -8.79 -24.27
CA LEU A 233 13.60 -8.54 -23.31
C LEU A 233 13.69 -7.11 -22.78
N LEU A 234 14.81 -6.60 -22.29
CA LEU A 234 14.92 -5.24 -21.75
C LEU A 234 14.46 -4.14 -22.73
N THR A 235 14.70 -4.32 -24.02
CA THR A 235 14.44 -3.31 -25.06
C THR A 235 13.13 -3.50 -25.84
N GLU A 236 12.62 -4.74 -25.92
CA GLU A 236 11.37 -5.05 -26.62
C GLU A 236 10.18 -4.36 -25.92
N GLU A 237 9.35 -3.71 -26.73
CA GLU A 237 8.14 -3.05 -26.26
C GLU A 237 7.18 -4.08 -25.64
N ILE A 238 6.42 -3.65 -24.64
CA ILE A 238 5.39 -4.51 -24.05
C ILE A 238 4.28 -4.64 -25.09
N SER A 239 4.13 -5.84 -25.66
CA SER A 239 3.00 -6.16 -26.52
C SER A 239 1.68 -5.95 -25.77
N PHE A 240 0.74 -5.28 -26.43
CA PHE A 240 -0.67 -5.25 -26.01
C PHE A 240 -1.50 -6.35 -26.71
N ASP A 241 -0.90 -7.10 -27.63
CA ASP A 241 -1.50 -8.21 -28.38
C ASP A 241 -0.97 -9.57 -27.95
#